data_AF-A0A925YID5-F1
#
_entry.id   AF-A0A925YID5-F1
#
_cell.length_a   1.000
_cell.length_b   1.000
_cell.length_c   1.000
_cell.angle_alpha   90.00
_cell.angle_beta   90.00
_cell.angle_gamma   90.00
#
_symmetry.space_group_name_H-M   'P 1'
#
loop_
_entity.id
_entity.type
_entity.pdbx_description
1 polymer ?
#
loop_
_entity_poly.entity_id
_entity_poly.type
_entity_poly.pdbx_seq_one_letter_code
_entity_poly.pdbx_strand_id
1 'polypeptide(L)'
;MTTFSRQFHNIIPSFLCLTGITIVLCIGCRSTAAQGSSTVTRYSPLTRIRFFPATGQAAGMKGGRFTGSITSATNDFEELVRIEKDVVEGQWNEVVVTGKPLYRFLKYEAQPNTGAAIAEIEFYSGDRKLTGTAFSTVPGDGKTPDAAFDGKTDTTFSAKEVNQQYVGIDLGSAAQVEPVVLSQKGGTYPAPFRLTLSTPTPGAAVRYSWNGEVPREDSGVEYKEPVEIKESGILIAQAFAPGLTRSVPVVTAYRIGASNKPKRL
;
A
#
# COMPACT_ATOMS: atom_id res chain seq x y z
N MET A 1 50.62 -42.66 58.40
CA MET A 1 50.74 -41.76 59.57
C MET A 1 49.80 -40.58 59.33
N THR A 2 48.79 -40.43 60.21
CA THR A 2 48.11 -39.17 60.62
C THR A 2 47.55 -38.24 59.52
N THR A 3 46.29 -37.77 59.50
CA THR A 3 45.31 -37.53 60.58
C THR A 3 43.98 -37.04 59.97
N PHE A 4 42.87 -37.31 60.69
CA PHE A 4 41.62 -36.51 60.83
C PHE A 4 40.68 -36.35 59.62
N SER A 5 39.35 -36.25 59.74
CA SER A 5 38.36 -36.54 60.79
C SER A 5 36.99 -36.13 60.20
N ARG A 6 35.99 -37.00 60.39
CA ARG A 6 34.53 -36.78 60.49
C ARG A 6 33.74 -36.02 59.42
N GLN A 7 32.69 -36.73 59.03
CA GLN A 7 31.47 -36.34 58.31
C GLN A 7 30.76 -35.11 58.90
N PHE A 8 30.24 -34.28 58.00
CA PHE A 8 28.96 -33.59 58.17
C PHE A 8 28.08 -33.90 56.95
N HIS A 9 26.86 -34.35 57.22
CA HIS A 9 25.79 -34.40 56.23
C HIS A 9 25.19 -33.00 56.08
N ASN A 10 25.02 -32.50 54.85
CA ASN A 10 23.80 -31.83 54.41
C ASN A 10 23.84 -31.43 52.93
N ILE A 11 22.95 -32.06 52.17
CA ILE A 11 22.06 -31.51 51.13
C ILE A 11 22.67 -30.45 50.19
N ILE A 12 22.97 -30.88 48.95
CA ILE A 12 23.12 -30.01 47.78
C ILE A 12 21.83 -30.14 46.95
N PRO A 13 21.02 -29.09 46.75
CA PRO A 13 19.97 -29.13 45.75
C PRO A 13 20.53 -28.69 44.39
N SER A 14 20.33 -29.57 43.40
CA SER A 14 20.58 -29.29 41.99
C SER A 14 19.40 -28.51 41.39
N PHE A 15 19.71 -27.35 40.79
CA PHE A 15 19.07 -26.63 39.68
C PHE A 15 17.64 -27.02 39.24
N LEU A 16 16.72 -26.05 39.09
CA LEU A 16 16.51 -25.29 37.84
C LEU A 16 15.29 -24.32 37.90
N CYS A 17 15.50 -23.12 37.36
CA CYS A 17 14.54 -22.16 36.78
C CYS A 17 13.70 -21.25 37.71
N LEU A 18 14.01 -19.95 37.66
CA LEU A 18 13.36 -18.84 38.36
C LEU A 18 11.88 -18.67 37.99
N THR A 19 11.02 -18.66 39.00
CA THR A 19 9.76 -17.91 39.03
C THR A 19 10.04 -16.47 39.49
N GLY A 20 9.39 -15.47 38.86
CA GLY A 20 9.20 -14.17 39.52
C GLY A 20 9.14 -12.98 38.57
N ILE A 21 7.93 -12.61 38.13
CA ILE A 21 7.64 -11.20 37.86
C ILE A 21 6.62 -10.76 38.90
N THR A 22 7.16 -10.16 39.95
CA THR A 22 6.43 -9.35 40.94
C THR A 22 5.99 -8.07 40.24
N ILE A 23 4.68 -7.85 40.15
CA ILE A 23 4.12 -6.56 39.72
C ILE A 23 4.41 -5.55 40.84
N VAL A 24 5.44 -4.73 40.67
CA VAL A 24 5.67 -3.53 41.47
C VAL A 24 4.69 -2.47 40.98
N LEU A 25 3.72 -2.13 41.83
CA LEU A 25 2.80 -1.02 41.60
C LEU A 25 3.55 0.31 41.82
N CYS A 26 4.23 0.82 40.79
CA CYS A 26 4.76 2.18 40.81
C CYS A 26 3.61 3.19 40.71
N ILE A 27 3.15 3.68 41.86
CA ILE A 27 2.33 4.91 41.94
C ILE A 27 3.25 6.06 41.52
N GLY A 28 3.09 6.54 40.28
CA GLY A 28 3.81 7.74 39.80
C GLY A 28 4.23 7.75 38.33
N CYS A 29 4.02 6.69 37.54
CA CYS A 29 4.31 6.78 36.11
C CYS A 29 3.14 7.46 35.40
N ARG A 30 3.28 8.75 35.07
CA ARG A 30 2.48 9.35 34.00
C ARG A 30 2.81 8.56 32.73
N SER A 31 1.92 7.65 32.35
CA SER A 31 1.92 7.08 31.01
C SER A 31 1.54 8.21 30.04
N THR A 32 2.53 8.96 29.59
CA THR A 32 2.46 9.52 28.24
C THR A 32 2.37 8.32 27.32
N ALA A 33 1.14 7.89 27.04
CA ALA A 33 0.85 7.10 25.86
C ALA A 33 1.37 7.93 24.69
N ALA A 34 2.55 7.56 24.19
CA ALA A 34 2.94 7.97 22.87
C ALA A 34 1.83 7.43 21.95
N GLN A 35 0.92 8.32 21.55
CA GLN A 35 0.11 8.08 20.37
C GLN A 35 1.13 7.93 19.25
N GLY A 36 1.52 6.68 18.98
CA GLY A 36 2.18 6.34 17.74
C GLY A 36 1.22 6.73 16.65
N SER A 37 1.38 7.94 16.12
CA SER A 37 0.84 8.33 14.83
C SER A 37 1.56 7.46 13.82
N SER A 38 1.08 6.22 13.69
CA SER A 38 1.32 5.42 12.51
C SER A 38 0.71 6.23 11.37
N THR A 39 1.51 7.07 10.72
CA THR A 39 1.20 7.55 9.38
C THR A 39 1.18 6.30 8.52
N VAL A 40 0.03 5.61 8.51
CA VAL A 40 -0.29 4.67 7.46
C VAL A 40 -0.27 5.53 6.22
N THR A 41 0.81 5.44 5.45
CA THR A 41 0.91 6.06 4.15
C THR A 41 -0.20 5.44 3.31
N ARG A 42 -1.39 6.05 3.32
CA ARG A 42 -2.41 5.77 2.33
C ARG A 42 -1.81 6.17 1.01
N TYR A 43 -1.54 5.20 0.15
CA TYR A 43 -1.16 5.52 -1.21
C TYR A 43 -2.42 6.08 -1.86
N SER A 44 -2.37 7.36 -2.24
CA SER A 44 -3.57 7.98 -2.80
C SER A 44 -3.64 7.59 -4.28
N PRO A 45 -4.86 7.43 -4.83
CA PRO A 45 -5.04 7.29 -6.26
C PRO A 45 -4.34 8.44 -7.00
N LEU A 46 -3.91 8.18 -8.23
CA LEU A 46 -3.32 9.19 -9.09
C LEU A 46 -4.30 10.35 -9.24
N THR A 47 -3.87 11.57 -8.90
CA THR A 47 -4.72 12.77 -8.94
C THR A 47 -4.32 13.73 -10.05
N ARG A 48 -3.05 13.70 -10.47
CA ARG A 48 -2.50 14.70 -11.38
C ARG A 48 -1.27 14.17 -12.10
N ILE A 49 -1.11 14.59 -13.34
CA ILE A 49 0.07 14.33 -14.15
C ILE A 49 0.49 15.66 -14.73
N ARG A 50 1.76 16.03 -14.57
CA ARG A 50 2.36 17.11 -15.36
C ARG A 50 3.48 16.57 -16.23
N PHE A 51 3.67 17.18 -17.38
CA PHE A 51 4.65 16.74 -18.35
C PHE A 51 5.24 17.91 -19.12
N PHE A 52 6.47 17.75 -19.59
CA PHE A 52 7.18 18.73 -20.37
C PHE A 52 7.50 18.11 -21.75
N PRO A 53 7.02 18.72 -22.86
CA PRO A 53 7.29 18.20 -24.19
C PRO A 53 8.79 18.27 -24.49
N ALA A 54 9.31 17.26 -25.18
CA ALA A 54 10.63 17.40 -25.79
C ALA A 54 10.62 18.54 -26.81
N THR A 55 11.74 19.26 -26.96
CA THR A 55 11.83 20.43 -27.84
C THR A 55 11.28 20.14 -29.24
N GLY A 56 10.24 20.88 -29.62
CA GLY A 56 9.58 20.79 -30.93
C GLY A 56 8.62 19.61 -31.08
N GLN A 57 8.32 18.87 -30.01
CA GLN A 57 7.47 17.68 -30.03
C GLN A 57 6.07 17.93 -29.47
N ALA A 58 5.76 19.14 -28.96
CA ALA A 58 4.48 19.41 -28.30
C ALA A 58 3.26 19.06 -29.17
N ALA A 59 3.26 19.46 -30.45
CA ALA A 59 2.15 19.17 -31.36
C ALA A 59 1.88 17.66 -31.52
N GLY A 60 2.94 16.84 -31.52
CA GLY A 60 2.85 15.38 -31.66
C GLY A 60 2.34 14.66 -30.42
N MET A 61 2.26 15.34 -29.27
CA MET A 61 1.75 14.75 -28.04
C MET A 61 0.23 14.75 -27.95
N LYS A 62 -0.45 15.63 -28.72
CA LYS A 62 -1.91 15.68 -28.74
C LYS A 62 -2.48 14.34 -29.20
N GLY A 63 -3.41 13.83 -28.42
CA GLY A 63 -4.10 12.56 -28.60
C GLY A 63 -3.29 11.32 -28.19
N GLY A 64 -2.05 11.50 -27.71
CA GLY A 64 -1.38 10.52 -26.85
C GLY A 64 -2.17 10.33 -25.54
N ARG A 65 -1.85 9.28 -24.79
CA ARG A 65 -2.58 8.93 -23.57
C ARG A 65 -1.64 8.54 -22.44
N PHE A 66 -2.03 8.87 -21.22
CA PHE A 66 -1.43 8.29 -20.03
C PHE A 66 -2.24 7.05 -19.64
N THR A 67 -1.53 5.96 -19.33
CA THR A 67 -2.15 4.68 -18.99
C THR A 67 -1.53 4.08 -17.74
N GLY A 68 -2.30 3.25 -17.04
CA GLY A 68 -1.89 2.60 -15.81
C GLY A 68 -2.17 1.09 -15.81
N SER A 69 -1.29 0.31 -15.22
CA SER A 69 -1.47 -1.13 -15.01
C SER A 69 -1.09 -1.51 -13.58
N ILE A 70 -1.75 -2.55 -13.06
CA ILE A 70 -1.43 -3.14 -11.76
C ILE A 70 -0.52 -4.37 -11.94
N THR A 71 -0.65 -5.07 -13.06
CA THR A 71 -0.12 -6.42 -13.24
C THR A 71 1.21 -6.47 -14.00
N SER A 72 1.46 -5.54 -14.93
CA SER A 72 2.59 -5.61 -15.83
C SER A 72 3.06 -4.26 -16.36
N ALA A 73 4.37 -4.17 -16.69
CA ALA A 73 4.96 -3.03 -17.40
C ALA A 73 4.61 -3.00 -18.91
N THR A 74 4.05 -4.08 -19.46
CA THR A 74 3.76 -4.20 -20.89
C THR A 74 2.27 -4.38 -21.22
N ASN A 75 1.52 -5.06 -20.35
CA ASN A 75 0.15 -5.51 -20.62
C ASN A 75 -0.86 -4.93 -19.62
N ASP A 76 -2.15 -5.12 -19.94
CA ASP A 76 -3.30 -4.81 -19.05
C ASP A 76 -3.36 -3.35 -18.60
N PHE A 77 -2.98 -2.43 -19.48
CA PHE A 77 -3.06 -1.00 -19.21
C PHE A 77 -4.47 -0.47 -19.47
N GLU A 78 -4.99 0.29 -18.50
CA GLU A 78 -6.19 1.11 -18.70
C GLU A 78 -5.81 2.55 -19.02
N GLU A 79 -6.68 3.23 -19.77
CA GLU A 79 -6.54 4.66 -20.03
C GLU A 79 -6.83 5.49 -18.77
N LEU A 80 -5.84 6.26 -18.31
CA LEU A 80 -5.99 7.20 -17.20
C LEU A 80 -6.60 8.50 -17.68
N VAL A 81 -6.02 9.06 -18.74
CA VAL A 81 -6.42 10.30 -19.38
C VAL A 81 -5.79 10.38 -20.78
N ARG A 82 -6.52 10.98 -21.71
CA ARG A 82 -6.05 11.31 -23.07
C ARG A 82 -5.70 12.79 -23.15
N ILE A 83 -4.62 13.11 -23.85
CA ILE A 83 -4.19 14.50 -24.08
C ILE A 83 -5.06 15.09 -25.20
N GLU A 84 -6.24 15.61 -24.87
CA GLU A 84 -7.15 16.18 -25.88
C GLU A 84 -6.84 17.64 -26.23
N LYS A 85 -6.26 18.39 -25.27
CA LYS A 85 -5.87 19.78 -25.45
C LYS A 85 -4.53 19.89 -26.17
N ASP A 86 -4.33 21.00 -26.87
CA ASP A 86 -3.02 21.32 -27.45
C ASP A 86 -1.99 21.46 -26.33
N VAL A 87 -0.83 20.82 -26.53
CA VAL A 87 0.31 20.90 -25.63
C VAL A 87 1.09 22.16 -25.97
N VAL A 88 1.43 22.95 -24.96
CA VAL A 88 2.21 24.17 -25.15
C VAL A 88 3.69 23.85 -25.03
N GLU A 89 4.45 24.23 -26.06
CA GLU A 89 5.90 24.04 -26.16
C GLU A 89 6.66 24.84 -25.08
N GLY A 90 7.77 24.29 -24.59
CA GLY A 90 8.68 25.00 -23.68
C GLY A 90 8.15 25.26 -22.27
N GLN A 91 7.04 24.64 -21.86
CA GLN A 91 6.51 24.76 -20.50
C GLN A 91 5.89 23.45 -19.98
N TRP A 92 5.66 23.40 -18.67
CA TRP A 92 4.90 22.32 -18.05
C TRP A 92 3.44 22.36 -18.48
N ASN A 93 2.94 21.22 -18.93
CA ASN A 93 1.55 20.96 -19.23
C ASN A 93 0.98 20.02 -18.17
N GLU A 94 -0.32 20.13 -17.87
CA GLU A 94 -0.92 19.41 -16.75
C GLU A 94 -2.29 18.83 -17.11
N VAL A 95 -2.55 17.63 -16.58
CA VAL A 95 -3.84 16.96 -16.63
C VAL A 95 -4.23 16.46 -15.24
N VAL A 96 -5.51 16.61 -14.90
CA VAL A 96 -6.10 16.08 -13.66
C VAL A 96 -6.63 14.67 -13.92
N VAL A 97 -6.42 13.78 -12.97
CA VAL A 97 -6.91 12.40 -13.00
C VAL A 97 -7.87 12.21 -11.83
N THR A 98 -9.04 11.64 -12.09
CA THR A 98 -10.09 11.43 -11.07
C THR A 98 -10.70 10.05 -11.18
N GLY A 99 -11.10 9.48 -10.04
CA GLY A 99 -11.89 8.24 -10.00
C GLY A 99 -11.16 6.98 -10.47
N LYS A 100 -9.82 7.00 -10.46
CA LYS A 100 -9.01 5.85 -10.87
C LYS A 100 -8.56 5.00 -9.69
N PRO A 101 -8.44 3.66 -9.85
CA PRO A 101 -7.83 2.79 -8.85
C PRO A 101 -6.33 3.11 -8.65
N LEU A 102 -5.70 2.37 -7.75
CA LEU A 102 -4.24 2.38 -7.60
C LEU A 102 -3.59 1.63 -8.76
N TYR A 103 -2.44 2.14 -9.23
CA TYR A 103 -1.60 1.46 -10.22
C TYR A 103 -0.20 1.25 -9.68
N ARG A 104 0.49 0.28 -10.27
CA ARG A 104 1.91 0.06 -10.07
C ARG A 104 2.73 0.63 -11.22
N PHE A 105 2.27 0.41 -12.45
CA PHE A 105 2.91 0.87 -13.66
C PHE A 105 2.13 2.06 -14.20
N LEU A 106 2.82 3.16 -14.47
CA LEU A 106 2.25 4.37 -15.07
C LEU A 106 3.09 4.72 -16.29
N LYS A 107 2.46 5.00 -17.43
CA LYS A 107 3.19 5.35 -18.65
C LYS A 107 2.48 6.39 -19.49
N TYR A 108 3.26 7.08 -20.32
CA TYR A 108 2.80 7.81 -21.48
C TYR A 108 2.89 6.90 -22.71
N GLU A 109 1.80 6.76 -23.45
CA GLU A 109 1.73 6.07 -24.74
C GLU A 109 1.45 7.10 -25.83
N ALA A 110 2.37 7.15 -26.79
CA ALA A 110 2.28 8.12 -27.87
C ALA A 110 1.36 7.67 -28.99
N GLN A 111 0.92 8.61 -29.83
CA GLN A 111 0.15 8.29 -31.02
C GLN A 111 0.99 7.48 -32.03
N PRO A 112 0.35 6.75 -32.95
CA PRO A 112 1.03 6.18 -34.10
C PRO A 112 1.89 7.23 -34.82
N ASN A 113 2.98 6.77 -35.43
CA ASN A 113 3.96 7.59 -36.15
C ASN A 113 4.74 8.61 -35.29
N THR A 114 4.82 8.40 -33.97
CA THR A 114 5.65 9.21 -33.05
C THR A 114 6.53 8.34 -32.16
N GLY A 115 7.76 8.77 -31.91
CA GLY A 115 8.72 8.06 -31.05
C GLY A 115 8.50 8.26 -29.54
N ALA A 116 7.31 8.68 -29.10
CA ALA A 116 7.03 9.05 -27.70
C ALA A 116 8.04 10.05 -27.11
N ALA A 117 8.52 10.99 -27.93
CA ALA A 117 9.52 11.96 -27.51
C ALA A 117 8.97 12.90 -26.44
N ILE A 118 9.62 12.92 -25.26
CA ILE A 118 9.17 13.69 -24.09
C ILE A 118 10.36 14.05 -23.21
N ALA A 119 10.35 15.27 -22.66
CA ALA A 119 11.45 15.74 -21.81
C ALA A 119 11.26 15.29 -20.36
N GLU A 120 10.06 15.42 -19.79
CA GLU A 120 9.84 15.05 -18.39
C GLU A 120 8.36 14.69 -18.14
N ILE A 121 8.12 13.75 -17.23
CA ILE A 121 6.80 13.38 -16.73
C ILE A 121 6.85 13.30 -15.21
N GLU A 122 5.82 13.81 -14.57
CA GLU A 122 5.62 13.64 -13.14
C GLU A 122 4.18 13.22 -12.82
N PHE A 123 4.07 12.13 -12.07
CA PHE A 123 2.82 11.60 -11.56
C PHE A 123 2.63 12.00 -10.10
N TYR A 124 1.41 12.34 -9.71
CA TYR A 124 1.09 12.85 -8.37
C TYR A 124 -0.09 12.15 -7.72
N SER A 125 0.04 11.95 -6.41
CA SER A 125 -0.99 11.48 -5.48
C SER A 125 -1.24 12.60 -4.47
N GLY A 126 -2.25 13.44 -4.72
CA GLY A 126 -2.38 14.75 -4.07
C GLY A 126 -1.18 15.63 -4.42
N ASP A 127 -0.48 16.13 -3.41
CA ASP A 127 0.74 16.95 -3.57
C ASP A 127 2.03 16.12 -3.64
N ARG A 128 1.95 14.80 -3.44
CA ARG A 128 3.12 13.92 -3.44
C ARG A 128 3.49 13.50 -4.86
N LYS A 129 4.70 13.85 -5.31
CA LYS A 129 5.32 13.26 -6.52
C LYS A 129 5.57 11.78 -6.30
N LEU A 130 5.13 10.96 -7.25
CA LEU A 130 5.40 9.53 -7.31
C LEU A 130 6.74 9.29 -8.03
N THR A 131 7.49 8.30 -7.55
CA THR A 131 8.81 7.94 -8.08
C THR A 131 8.88 6.43 -8.24
N GLY A 132 9.69 5.97 -9.20
CA GLY A 132 9.83 4.55 -9.50
C GLY A 132 11.03 4.30 -10.42
N THR A 133 11.15 3.06 -10.89
CA THR A 133 12.14 2.67 -11.88
C THR A 133 11.60 2.94 -13.27
N ALA A 134 12.32 3.70 -14.10
CA ALA A 134 11.89 4.03 -15.44
C ALA A 134 11.91 2.78 -16.36
N PHE A 135 10.94 2.70 -17.27
CA PHE A 135 10.85 1.67 -18.30
C PHE A 135 10.29 2.25 -19.60
N SER A 136 10.55 1.61 -20.74
CA SER A 136 10.07 2.07 -22.05
C SER A 136 10.01 0.94 -23.08
N THR A 137 9.53 1.26 -24.28
CA THR A 137 9.95 0.53 -25.49
C THR A 137 11.45 0.73 -25.76
N VAL A 138 11.97 0.14 -26.85
CA VAL A 138 13.39 0.25 -27.21
C VAL A 138 13.79 1.73 -27.36
N PRO A 139 14.67 2.26 -26.49
CA PRO A 139 15.10 3.66 -26.57
C PRO A 139 15.97 3.90 -27.81
N GLY A 140 15.94 5.13 -28.32
CA GLY A 140 16.94 5.62 -29.26
C GLY A 140 18.31 5.78 -28.61
N ASP A 141 19.34 5.98 -29.43
CA ASP A 141 20.72 6.08 -28.94
C ASP A 141 20.89 7.28 -27.99
N GLY A 142 21.29 7.01 -26.74
CA GLY A 142 21.44 8.02 -25.69
C GLY A 142 20.12 8.57 -25.13
N LYS A 143 18.97 7.97 -25.47
CA LYS A 143 17.62 8.42 -25.09
C LYS A 143 16.99 7.51 -24.04
N THR A 144 17.68 7.36 -22.92
CA THR A 144 17.27 6.43 -21.84
C THR A 144 15.90 6.83 -21.27
N PRO A 145 15.11 5.87 -20.77
CA PRO A 145 13.82 6.18 -20.15
C PRO A 145 13.95 7.06 -18.90
N ASP A 146 15.08 6.99 -18.19
CA ASP A 146 15.36 7.86 -17.03
C ASP A 146 15.31 9.34 -17.39
N ALA A 147 15.63 9.71 -18.64
CA ALA A 147 15.59 11.09 -19.10
C ALA A 147 14.18 11.69 -19.06
N ALA A 148 13.11 10.89 -19.00
CA ALA A 148 11.74 11.38 -18.83
C ALA A 148 11.33 11.55 -17.36
N PHE A 149 12.19 11.21 -16.40
CA PHE A 149 11.88 11.20 -14.97
C PHE A 149 13.03 11.72 -14.09
N ASP A 150 14.04 12.38 -14.67
CA ASP A 150 15.25 12.82 -13.96
C ASP A 150 15.13 14.24 -13.39
N GLY A 151 13.98 14.89 -13.59
CA GLY A 151 13.70 16.25 -13.13
C GLY A 151 14.30 17.33 -14.00
N LYS A 152 14.83 17.00 -15.19
CA LYS A 152 15.45 17.96 -16.11
C LYS A 152 14.60 18.09 -17.36
N THR A 153 14.38 19.33 -17.79
CA THR A 153 13.58 19.64 -18.98
C THR A 153 14.42 19.78 -20.25
N ASP A 154 15.73 19.58 -20.16
CA ASP A 154 16.69 19.66 -21.27
C ASP A 154 17.23 18.29 -21.72
N THR A 155 16.91 17.22 -20.99
CA THR A 155 17.07 15.82 -21.38
C THR A 155 15.78 15.32 -22.03
N THR A 156 15.83 14.19 -22.73
CA THR A 156 14.67 13.67 -23.47
C THR A 156 14.76 12.18 -23.66
N PHE A 157 13.67 11.48 -23.35
CA PHE A 157 13.42 10.14 -23.88
C PHE A 157 12.85 10.25 -25.30
N SER A 158 13.27 9.36 -26.18
CA SER A 158 12.59 9.07 -27.45
C SER A 158 12.91 7.64 -27.86
N ALA A 159 11.89 6.90 -28.28
CA ALA A 159 12.04 5.54 -28.76
C ALA A 159 12.73 5.47 -30.12
N LYS A 160 13.30 4.30 -30.42
CA LYS A 160 13.94 4.01 -31.70
C LYS A 160 12.94 3.86 -32.86
N GLU A 161 11.77 3.33 -32.55
CA GLU A 161 10.66 3.13 -33.49
C GLU A 161 9.59 4.21 -33.29
N VAL A 162 8.55 4.24 -34.12
CA VAL A 162 7.52 5.31 -34.11
C VAL A 162 6.08 4.85 -33.89
N ASN A 163 5.83 3.54 -33.77
CA ASN A 163 4.46 3.03 -33.62
C ASN A 163 4.28 2.33 -32.28
N GLN A 164 3.28 2.75 -31.50
CA GLN A 164 2.95 2.17 -30.19
C GLN A 164 4.10 2.33 -29.16
N GLN A 165 4.77 3.47 -29.19
CA GLN A 165 5.90 3.76 -28.31
C GLN A 165 5.44 4.30 -26.97
N TYR A 166 6.19 3.96 -25.92
CA TYR A 166 5.86 4.41 -24.57
C TYR A 166 7.10 4.56 -23.68
N VAL A 167 6.92 5.37 -22.63
CA VAL A 167 7.84 5.52 -21.50
C VAL A 167 7.05 5.68 -20.21
N GLY A 168 7.52 5.09 -19.13
CA GLY A 168 6.79 4.97 -17.87
C GLY A 168 7.67 4.69 -16.67
N ILE A 169 7.04 4.59 -15.50
CA ILE A 169 7.67 4.21 -14.23
C ILE A 169 6.97 3.01 -13.61
N ASP A 170 7.76 2.04 -13.13
CA ASP A 170 7.34 1.03 -12.18
C ASP A 170 7.52 1.61 -10.79
N LEU A 171 6.42 1.87 -10.09
CA LEU A 171 6.42 2.34 -8.70
C LEU A 171 6.94 1.27 -7.71
N GLY A 172 7.28 0.08 -8.21
CA GLY A 172 7.83 -1.04 -7.46
C GLY A 172 6.76 -1.71 -6.61
N SER A 173 7.15 -2.24 -5.45
CA SER A 173 6.22 -2.85 -4.49
C SER A 173 5.28 -1.82 -3.82
N ALA A 174 5.38 -0.53 -4.17
CA ALA A 174 4.89 0.56 -3.33
C ALA A 174 3.40 0.90 -3.48
N ALA A 175 2.62 0.26 -4.34
CA ALA A 175 1.17 0.40 -4.23
C ALA A 175 0.65 -0.63 -3.21
N GLN A 176 0.30 -0.15 -2.00
CA GLN A 176 -0.33 -0.98 -0.97
C GLN A 176 -1.85 -0.95 -1.13
N VAL A 177 -2.49 -2.12 -1.00
CA VAL A 177 -3.96 -2.22 -0.94
C VAL A 177 -4.49 -1.44 0.27
N GLU A 178 -5.57 -0.69 0.10
CA GLU A 178 -6.20 0.05 1.20
C GLU A 178 -6.76 -0.91 2.26
N PRO A 179 -6.63 -0.58 3.57
CA PRO A 179 -7.13 -1.43 4.66
C PRO A 179 -8.61 -1.78 4.54
N VAL A 180 -8.97 -2.93 5.08
CA VAL A 180 -10.36 -3.39 5.17
C VAL A 180 -11.18 -2.40 6.00
N VAL A 181 -12.37 -2.04 5.52
CA VAL A 181 -13.36 -1.26 6.25
C VAL A 181 -14.40 -2.22 6.84
N LEU A 182 -14.67 -2.04 8.13
CA LEU A 182 -15.67 -2.80 8.88
C LEU A 182 -16.94 -1.96 9.00
N SER A 183 -18.12 -2.54 8.75
CA SER A 183 -19.40 -1.84 8.95
C SER A 183 -19.71 -1.51 10.40
N GLN A 184 -19.14 -2.27 11.34
CA GLN A 184 -19.28 -2.05 12.78
C GLN A 184 -17.90 -1.91 13.40
N LYS A 185 -17.77 -0.99 14.37
CA LYS A 185 -16.53 -0.84 15.14
C LYS A 185 -16.45 -1.93 16.21
N GLY A 186 -15.23 -2.24 16.66
CA GLY A 186 -15.04 -3.11 17.82
C GLY A 186 -15.75 -2.60 19.05
N GLY A 187 -16.25 -3.51 19.89
CA GLY A 187 -17.06 -3.14 21.04
C GLY A 187 -17.85 -4.28 21.64
N THR A 188 -18.74 -3.92 22.58
CA THR A 188 -19.68 -4.85 23.20
C THR A 188 -21.04 -4.72 22.55
N TYR A 189 -21.62 -5.84 22.15
CA TYR A 189 -22.92 -5.94 21.49
C TYR A 189 -23.82 -6.87 22.31
N PRO A 190 -25.09 -6.49 22.57
CA PRO A 190 -25.97 -7.28 23.43
C PRO A 190 -26.47 -8.58 22.78
N ALA A 191 -26.36 -8.70 21.45
CA ALA A 191 -26.81 -9.84 20.67
C ALA A 191 -25.90 -10.06 19.45
N PRO A 192 -25.93 -11.27 18.85
CA PRO A 192 -25.27 -11.55 17.58
C PRO A 192 -25.67 -10.58 16.46
N PHE A 193 -24.76 -10.35 15.53
CA PHE A 193 -24.99 -9.44 14.40
C PHE A 193 -24.20 -9.88 13.16
N ARG A 194 -24.56 -9.31 12.00
CA ARG A 194 -23.83 -9.51 10.74
C ARG A 194 -22.86 -8.36 10.49
N LEU A 195 -21.61 -8.70 10.26
CA LEU A 195 -20.52 -7.77 9.94
C LEU A 195 -20.18 -7.85 8.46
N THR A 196 -20.32 -6.74 7.75
CA THR A 196 -19.80 -6.61 6.40
C THR A 196 -18.37 -6.08 6.39
N LEU A 197 -17.55 -6.63 5.49
CA LEU A 197 -16.18 -6.23 5.22
C LEU A 197 -16.10 -5.66 3.80
N SER A 198 -15.30 -4.62 3.59
CA SER A 198 -15.01 -4.09 2.26
C SER A 198 -13.60 -3.52 2.19
N THR A 199 -13.11 -3.19 1.01
CA THR A 199 -11.90 -2.38 0.85
C THR A 199 -12.14 -1.33 -0.23
N PRO A 200 -11.61 -0.10 -0.07
CA PRO A 200 -11.68 0.91 -1.13
C PRO A 200 -10.91 0.53 -2.40
N THR A 201 -9.97 -0.42 -2.34
CA THR A 201 -9.19 -0.84 -3.51
C THR A 201 -10.05 -1.72 -4.44
N PRO A 202 -10.41 -1.25 -5.65
CA PRO A 202 -11.21 -2.05 -6.58
C PRO A 202 -10.47 -3.33 -6.97
N GLY A 203 -11.19 -4.45 -7.03
CA GLY A 203 -10.64 -5.75 -7.42
C GLY A 203 -9.79 -6.46 -6.35
N ALA A 204 -9.60 -5.86 -5.17
CA ALA A 204 -8.92 -6.54 -4.07
C ALA A 204 -9.81 -7.56 -3.36
N ALA A 205 -9.26 -8.73 -3.05
CA ALA A 205 -9.91 -9.76 -2.26
C ALA A 205 -9.68 -9.50 -0.75
N VAL A 206 -10.75 -9.59 0.04
CA VAL A 206 -10.66 -9.49 1.50
C VAL A 206 -10.61 -10.89 2.11
N ARG A 207 -9.66 -11.12 3.03
CA ARG A 207 -9.61 -12.33 3.86
C ARG A 207 -9.65 -11.96 5.32
N TYR A 208 -10.20 -12.85 6.15
CA TYR A 208 -10.29 -12.64 7.59
C TYR A 208 -10.01 -13.92 8.39
N SER A 209 -9.75 -13.73 9.68
CA SER A 209 -9.60 -14.80 10.66
C SER A 209 -10.30 -14.42 11.97
N TRP A 210 -10.70 -15.45 12.72
CA TRP A 210 -11.25 -15.32 14.07
C TRP A 210 -10.35 -15.93 15.15
N ASN A 211 -9.30 -16.64 14.73
CA ASN A 211 -8.33 -17.32 15.58
C ASN A 211 -7.16 -16.41 16.00
N GLY A 212 -7.17 -15.14 15.60
CA GLY A 212 -6.11 -14.18 15.91
C GLY A 212 -4.86 -14.30 15.03
N GLU A 213 -4.87 -15.12 13.98
CA GLU A 213 -3.77 -15.18 13.01
C GLU A 213 -3.96 -14.16 11.89
N VAL A 214 -2.89 -13.50 11.46
CA VAL A 214 -2.98 -12.56 10.32
C VAL A 214 -3.22 -13.36 9.03
N PRO A 215 -4.31 -13.10 8.27
CA PRO A 215 -4.56 -13.77 7.00
C PRO A 215 -3.40 -13.56 6.01
N ARG A 216 -3.22 -14.49 5.08
CA ARG A 216 -2.29 -14.39 3.94
C ARG A 216 -3.05 -14.67 2.64
N GLU A 217 -2.37 -14.59 1.50
CA GLU A 217 -2.99 -14.93 0.21
C GLU A 217 -3.49 -16.38 0.17
N ASP A 218 -2.84 -17.27 0.91
CA ASP A 218 -3.12 -18.70 1.00
C ASP A 218 -3.73 -19.13 2.35
N SER A 219 -3.90 -18.22 3.31
CA SER A 219 -4.44 -18.52 4.65
C SER A 219 -5.59 -17.60 5.07
N GLY A 220 -6.41 -18.06 6.02
CA GLY A 220 -7.63 -17.37 6.44
C GLY A 220 -8.82 -17.63 5.52
N VAL A 221 -9.97 -17.05 5.88
CA VAL A 221 -11.24 -17.23 5.19
C VAL A 221 -11.45 -16.08 4.20
N GLU A 222 -11.68 -16.41 2.93
CA GLU A 222 -12.06 -15.42 1.92
C GLU A 222 -13.46 -14.88 2.20
N TYR A 223 -13.60 -13.55 2.26
CA TYR A 223 -14.87 -12.89 2.50
C TYR A 223 -15.72 -12.90 1.22
N LYS A 224 -16.84 -13.64 1.26
CA LYS A 224 -17.83 -13.70 0.17
C LYS A 224 -19.20 -13.20 0.58
N GLU A 225 -19.53 -13.33 1.87
CA GLU A 225 -20.82 -12.94 2.44
C GLU A 225 -20.61 -12.32 3.84
N PRO A 226 -21.60 -11.55 4.36
CA PRO A 226 -21.49 -10.95 5.70
C PRO A 226 -21.16 -11.99 6.78
N VAL A 227 -20.17 -11.67 7.63
CA VAL A 227 -19.69 -12.54 8.70
C VAL A 227 -20.65 -12.47 9.89
N GLU A 228 -21.19 -13.60 10.33
CA GLU A 228 -22.03 -13.66 11.53
C GLU A 228 -21.17 -13.69 12.81
N ILE A 229 -21.26 -12.64 13.61
CA ILE A 229 -20.56 -12.52 14.90
C ILE A 229 -21.50 -13.00 16.01
N LYS A 230 -21.35 -14.26 16.39
CA LYS A 230 -22.19 -14.93 17.40
C LYS A 230 -21.57 -15.01 18.80
N GLU A 231 -20.26 -14.90 18.89
CA GLU A 231 -19.49 -15.04 20.14
C GLU A 231 -18.42 -13.96 20.25
N SER A 232 -17.83 -13.81 21.44
CA SER A 232 -16.75 -12.85 21.67
C SER A 232 -15.44 -13.35 21.06
N GLY A 233 -14.66 -12.47 20.45
CA GLY A 233 -13.39 -12.84 19.83
C GLY A 233 -12.69 -11.69 19.13
N ILE A 234 -11.60 -12.02 18.43
CA ILE A 234 -10.78 -11.07 17.69
C ILE A 234 -10.89 -11.39 16.21
N LEU A 235 -11.40 -10.42 15.46
CA LEU A 235 -11.33 -10.43 14.01
C LEU A 235 -9.99 -9.83 13.58
N ILE A 236 -9.28 -10.52 12.68
CA ILE A 236 -8.22 -9.90 11.88
C ILE A 236 -8.63 -9.98 10.42
N ALA A 237 -8.67 -8.84 9.73
CA ALA A 237 -9.01 -8.78 8.30
C ALA A 237 -7.90 -8.08 7.50
N GLN A 238 -7.61 -8.58 6.30
CA GLN A 238 -6.58 -8.04 5.41
C GLN A 238 -7.03 -8.16 3.95
N ALA A 239 -6.64 -7.18 3.12
CA ALA A 239 -6.98 -7.15 1.70
C ALA A 239 -5.74 -7.40 0.81
N PHE A 240 -5.96 -8.08 -0.31
CA PHE A 240 -4.94 -8.57 -1.23
C PHE A 240 -5.33 -8.25 -2.67
N ALA A 241 -4.38 -7.81 -3.48
CA ALA A 241 -4.56 -7.63 -4.91
C ALA A 241 -3.27 -8.06 -5.63
N PRO A 242 -3.36 -8.82 -6.73
CA PRO A 242 -2.18 -9.25 -7.49
C PRO A 242 -1.28 -8.08 -7.86
N GLY A 243 0.03 -8.22 -7.66
CA GLY A 243 1.02 -7.18 -8.00
C GLY A 243 1.12 -6.01 -7.02
N LEU A 244 0.25 -5.94 -6.00
CA LEU A 244 0.26 -4.92 -4.95
C LEU A 244 0.78 -5.47 -3.62
N THR A 245 1.31 -4.60 -2.76
CA THR A 245 1.58 -4.97 -1.36
C THR A 245 0.25 -5.11 -0.61
N ARG A 246 0.06 -6.20 0.13
CA ARG A 246 -1.14 -6.43 0.96
C ARG A 246 -1.43 -5.26 1.91
N SER A 247 -2.70 -5.05 2.25
CA SER A 247 -3.09 -3.97 3.14
C SER A 247 -2.47 -4.09 4.54
N VAL A 248 -2.47 -3.02 5.33
CA VAL A 248 -2.27 -3.16 6.78
C VAL A 248 -3.43 -4.02 7.32
N PRO A 249 -3.17 -5.02 8.21
CA PRO A 249 -4.24 -5.81 8.79
C PRO A 249 -5.07 -4.97 9.77
N VAL A 250 -6.39 -5.13 9.73
CA VAL A 250 -7.32 -4.54 10.69
C VAL A 250 -7.61 -5.57 11.76
N VAL A 251 -7.25 -5.24 13.00
CA VAL A 251 -7.46 -6.07 14.19
C VAL A 251 -8.57 -5.46 15.03
N THR A 252 -9.62 -6.21 15.33
CA THR A 252 -10.80 -5.69 16.04
C THR A 252 -11.39 -6.73 16.98
N ALA A 253 -11.63 -6.32 18.24
CA ALA A 253 -12.27 -7.17 19.23
C ALA A 253 -13.78 -6.92 19.29
N TYR A 254 -14.56 -8.00 19.28
CA TYR A 254 -15.99 -7.98 19.52
C TYR A 254 -16.33 -8.77 20.78
N ARG A 255 -17.25 -8.25 21.59
CA ARG A 255 -17.79 -8.93 22.78
C ARG A 255 -19.29 -9.07 22.63
N ILE A 256 -19.82 -10.28 22.75
CA ILE A 256 -21.25 -10.55 22.74
C ILE A 256 -21.72 -10.78 24.18
N GLY A 257 -22.70 -10.00 24.62
CA GLY A 257 -23.28 -10.06 25.96
C GLY A 257 -23.74 -8.69 26.50
N ALA A 258 -24.45 -8.68 27.63
CA ALA A 258 -24.98 -7.47 28.22
C ALA A 258 -23.88 -6.48 28.63
N SER A 259 -24.02 -5.20 28.28
CA SER A 259 -23.14 -4.15 28.79
C SER A 259 -23.42 -3.94 30.28
N ASN A 260 -22.48 -4.29 31.16
CA ASN A 260 -22.57 -3.91 32.56
C ASN A 260 -22.34 -2.39 32.71
N LYS A 261 -23.40 -1.59 32.52
CA LYS A 261 -23.43 -0.23 33.06
C LYS A 261 -23.72 -0.35 34.56
N PRO A 262 -22.86 0.15 35.46
CA PRO A 262 -23.20 0.19 36.87
C PRO A 262 -24.48 1.02 37.05
N LYS A 263 -25.48 0.45 37.75
CA LYS A 263 -26.64 1.21 38.22
C LYS A 263 -26.11 2.34 39.11
N ARG A 264 -26.35 3.59 38.73
CA ARG A 264 -26.28 4.70 39.70
C ARG A 264 -27.42 4.45 40.70
N LEU A 265 -27.03 4.12 41.93
CA LEU A 265 -27.90 4.17 43.10
C LEU A 265 -28.21 5.64 43.45
#